data_AF-A0A6N7BED8-F1
#
_entry.id   AF-A0A6N7BED8-F1
#
_cell.length_a   1.000
_cell.length_b   1.000
_cell.length_c   1.000
_cell.angle_alpha   90.00
_cell.angle_beta   90.00
_cell.angle_gamma   90.00
#
_symmetry.space_group_name_H-M   'P 1'
#
loop_
_entity.id
_entity.type
_entity.pdbx_description
1 polymer ?
#
loop_
_entity_poly.entity_id
_entity_poly.type
_entity_poly.pdbx_seq_one_letter_code
_entity_poly.pdbx_strand_id
1 'polypeptide(L)'
;MITQEQWSSMPSAKEQYRKEKKEKIICIRKTLSEMTEEQRQAVADKFGIVTVEGHLLTAHNQCFLVAQSEINFSIVGGYRQWQKAGRSVRKGEHGFYIFVPSKTKEESENSAEVSADDETPFFFTAVVFDISQTEAITKSEAA
;
A
#
# COMPACT_ATOMS: atom_id res chain seq x y z
N MET A 1 -7.56 -30.54 19.84
CA MET A 1 -6.30 -30.20 20.54
C MET A 1 -5.19 -30.28 19.50
N ILE A 2 -4.50 -29.17 19.24
CA ILE A 2 -3.40 -29.11 18.26
C ILE A 2 -2.18 -29.80 18.89
N THR A 3 -1.49 -30.67 18.16
CA THR A 3 -0.29 -31.38 18.66
C THR A 3 0.92 -30.43 18.75
N GLN A 4 1.88 -30.74 19.61
CA GLN A 4 3.10 -29.92 19.80
C GLN A 4 3.92 -29.78 18.49
N GLU A 5 3.88 -30.79 17.64
CA GLU A 5 4.44 -30.77 16.28
C GLU A 5 3.68 -29.84 15.34
N GLN A 6 2.34 -29.83 15.41
CA GLN A 6 1.52 -28.90 14.62
C GLN A 6 1.74 -27.45 15.03
N TRP A 7 1.95 -27.15 16.32
CA TRP A 7 2.27 -25.79 16.78
C TRP A 7 3.65 -25.31 16.29
N SER A 8 4.65 -26.20 16.21
CA SER A 8 6.00 -25.88 15.71
C SER A 8 6.05 -25.63 14.19
N SER A 9 5.11 -26.22 13.44
CA SER A 9 5.02 -26.06 11.98
C SER A 9 4.10 -24.90 11.55
N MET A 10 3.43 -24.21 12.48
CA MET A 10 2.56 -23.10 12.13
C MET A 10 3.40 -21.85 11.80
N PRO A 11 3.16 -21.22 10.63
CA PRO A 11 3.87 -19.99 10.28
C PRO A 11 3.57 -18.91 11.31
N SER A 12 4.59 -18.13 11.65
CA SER A 12 4.45 -17.00 12.56
C SER A 12 3.39 -16.02 12.04
N ALA A 13 2.70 -15.29 12.92
CA ALA A 13 1.77 -14.23 12.53
C ALA A 13 2.40 -13.22 11.53
N LYS A 14 3.72 -12.97 11.64
CA LYS A 14 4.47 -12.13 10.69
C LYS A 14 4.60 -12.77 9.30
N GLU A 15 4.77 -14.09 9.22
CA GLU A 15 4.91 -14.83 7.96
C GLU A 15 3.57 -14.97 7.26
N GLN A 16 2.49 -15.22 8.02
CA GLN A 16 1.12 -15.21 7.52
C GLN A 16 0.79 -13.85 6.88
N TYR A 17 1.08 -12.74 7.58
CA TYR A 17 0.91 -11.39 7.05
C TYR A 17 1.71 -11.13 5.76
N ARG A 18 2.98 -11.59 5.69
CA ARG A 18 3.81 -11.45 4.46
C ARG A 18 3.24 -12.24 3.29
N LYS A 19 2.73 -13.44 3.54
CA LYS A 19 2.12 -14.31 2.52
C LYS A 19 0.81 -13.70 2.00
N GLU A 20 -0.08 -13.31 2.90
CA GLU A 20 -1.34 -12.65 2.54
C GLU A 20 -1.11 -11.36 1.77
N LYS A 21 -0.12 -10.54 2.19
CA LYS A 21 0.28 -9.33 1.45
C LYS A 21 0.72 -9.67 0.03
N LYS A 22 1.57 -10.68 -0.15
CA LYS A 22 2.06 -11.10 -1.46
C LYS A 22 0.93 -11.60 -2.35
N GLU A 23 0.02 -12.41 -1.82
CA GLU A 23 -1.14 -12.95 -2.55
C GLU A 23 -2.11 -11.86 -2.97
N LYS A 24 -2.42 -10.91 -2.07
CA LYS A 24 -3.24 -9.74 -2.39
C LYS A 24 -2.63 -8.92 -3.53
N ILE A 25 -1.32 -8.62 -3.46
CA ILE A 25 -0.62 -7.87 -4.51
C ILE A 25 -0.69 -8.60 -5.87
N ILE A 26 -0.46 -9.90 -5.88
CA ILE A 26 -0.53 -10.71 -7.11
C ILE A 26 -1.95 -10.67 -7.71
N CYS A 27 -2.96 -10.86 -6.87
CA CYS A 27 -4.37 -10.84 -7.30
C CYS A 27 -4.74 -9.50 -7.94
N ILE A 28 -4.46 -8.40 -7.26
CA ILE A 28 -4.82 -7.07 -7.76
C ILE A 28 -4.03 -6.75 -9.04
N ARG A 29 -2.75 -7.13 -9.13
CA ARG A 29 -1.95 -6.94 -10.36
C ARG A 29 -2.58 -7.66 -11.54
N LYS A 30 -3.11 -8.87 -11.32
CA LYS A 30 -3.85 -9.63 -12.33
C LYS A 30 -5.13 -8.88 -12.74
N THR A 31 -5.95 -8.45 -11.78
CA THR A 31 -7.16 -7.67 -12.06
C THR A 31 -6.87 -6.41 -12.87
N LEU A 32 -5.84 -5.64 -12.50
CA LEU A 32 -5.45 -4.44 -13.25
C LEU A 32 -4.97 -4.73 -14.67
N SER A 33 -4.30 -5.87 -14.88
CA SER A 33 -3.85 -6.29 -16.21
C SER A 33 -5.02 -6.70 -17.12
N GLU A 34 -6.12 -7.15 -16.54
CA GLU A 34 -7.35 -7.55 -17.25
C GLU A 34 -8.26 -6.35 -17.56
N MET A 35 -8.06 -5.19 -16.91
CA MET A 35 -8.81 -3.97 -17.19
C MET A 35 -8.33 -3.26 -18.47
N THR A 36 -9.28 -2.76 -19.26
CA THR A 36 -8.99 -1.90 -20.43
C THR A 36 -8.62 -0.48 -20.00
N GLU A 37 -7.95 0.28 -20.87
CA GLU A 37 -7.58 1.67 -20.58
C GLU A 37 -8.79 2.57 -20.31
N GLU A 38 -9.89 2.35 -21.03
CA GLU A 38 -11.15 3.08 -20.86
C GLU A 38 -11.79 2.81 -19.49
N GLN A 39 -11.73 1.56 -19.03
CA GLN A 39 -12.21 1.18 -17.69
C GLN A 39 -11.33 1.81 -16.60
N ARG A 40 -10.01 1.89 -16.81
CA ARG A 40 -9.09 2.57 -15.90
C ARG A 40 -9.39 4.08 -15.83
N GLN A 41 -9.62 4.71 -16.97
CA GLN A 41 -9.92 6.14 -17.05
C GLN A 41 -11.28 6.48 -16.40
N ALA A 42 -12.32 5.67 -16.63
CA ALA A 42 -13.63 5.88 -16.02
C ALA A 42 -13.63 5.75 -14.48
N VAL A 43 -12.78 4.88 -13.93
CA VAL A 43 -12.55 4.80 -12.48
C VAL A 43 -11.86 6.06 -11.96
N ALA A 44 -10.88 6.57 -12.71
CA ALA A 44 -10.16 7.78 -12.32
C ALA A 44 -11.03 9.05 -12.36
N ASP A 45 -11.89 9.17 -13.38
CA ASP A 45 -12.79 10.31 -13.55
C ASP A 45 -13.88 10.37 -12.47
N LYS A 46 -14.27 9.20 -11.92
CA LYS A 46 -15.27 9.10 -10.85
C LYS A 46 -14.70 9.42 -9.46
N PHE A 47 -13.41 9.20 -9.24
CA PHE A 47 -12.76 9.28 -7.93
C PHE A 47 -11.39 9.94 -8.06
N GLY A 48 -11.33 11.27 -8.14
CA GLY A 48 -10.06 12.00 -8.09
C GLY A 48 -9.41 11.87 -6.70
N ILE A 49 -8.80 10.72 -6.40
CA ILE A 49 -8.16 10.45 -5.12
C ILE A 49 -6.90 11.30 -5.03
N VAL A 50 -6.82 12.12 -4.00
CA VAL A 50 -5.68 12.97 -3.71
C VAL A 50 -4.85 12.41 -2.56
N THR A 51 -3.57 12.75 -2.56
CA THR A 51 -2.69 12.53 -1.42
C THR A 51 -2.97 13.54 -0.31
N VAL A 52 -2.51 13.26 0.92
CA VAL A 52 -2.54 14.23 2.05
C VAL A 52 -1.87 15.57 1.72
N GLU A 53 -0.92 15.57 0.80
CA GLU A 53 -0.19 16.76 0.33
C GLU A 53 -0.94 17.51 -0.79
N GLY A 54 -2.08 17.00 -1.26
CA GLY A 54 -2.92 17.61 -2.29
C GLY A 54 -2.60 17.19 -3.72
N HIS A 55 -1.62 16.29 -3.94
CA HIS A 55 -1.31 15.78 -5.28
C HIS A 55 -2.31 14.70 -5.70
N LEU A 56 -2.82 14.77 -6.93
CA LEU A 56 -3.63 13.69 -7.51
C LEU A 56 -2.81 12.42 -7.68
N LEU A 57 -3.38 11.28 -7.28
CA LEU A 57 -2.78 9.99 -7.60
C LEU A 57 -2.85 9.71 -9.11
N THR A 58 -1.92 8.91 -9.62
CA THR A 58 -1.99 8.41 -10.99
C THR A 58 -3.20 7.50 -11.16
N ALA A 59 -3.81 7.46 -12.36
CA ALA A 59 -4.94 6.58 -12.66
C ALA A 59 -4.68 5.12 -12.28
N HIS A 60 -3.44 4.65 -12.48
CA HIS A 60 -3.00 3.32 -12.07
C HIS A 60 -3.14 3.09 -10.55
N ASN A 61 -2.63 4.02 -9.73
CA ASN A 61 -2.75 3.91 -8.27
C ASN A 61 -4.18 4.09 -7.78
N GLN A 62 -4.99 4.91 -8.46
CA GLN A 62 -6.42 5.05 -8.15
C GLN A 62 -7.17 3.74 -8.38
N CYS A 63 -7.00 3.12 -9.55
CA CYS A 63 -7.58 1.81 -9.85
C CYS A 63 -7.08 0.73 -8.87
N PHE A 64 -5.79 0.76 -8.54
CA PHE A 64 -5.19 -0.19 -7.61
C PHE A 64 -5.81 -0.11 -6.21
N LEU A 65 -6.12 1.10 -5.73
CA LEU A 65 -6.81 1.30 -4.44
C LEU A 65 -8.25 0.79 -4.50
N VAL A 66 -9.02 1.17 -5.51
CA VAL A 66 -10.42 0.75 -5.67
C VAL A 66 -10.55 -0.77 -5.81
N ALA A 67 -9.58 -1.43 -6.43
CA ALA A 67 -9.57 -2.89 -6.55
C ALA A 67 -9.30 -3.63 -5.23
N GLN A 68 -8.79 -2.95 -4.19
CA GLN A 68 -8.48 -3.55 -2.90
C GLN A 68 -9.65 -3.58 -1.92
N SER A 69 -10.63 -2.70 -2.10
CA SER A 69 -11.69 -2.45 -1.12
C SER A 69 -12.85 -1.69 -1.73
N GLU A 70 -14.04 -1.89 -1.17
CA GLU A 70 -15.26 -1.16 -1.54
C GLU A 70 -15.35 0.24 -0.88
N ILE A 71 -14.30 0.66 -0.16
CA ILE A 71 -14.24 1.99 0.44
C ILE A 71 -14.19 3.06 -0.65
N ASN A 72 -14.94 4.14 -0.43
CA ASN A 72 -14.86 5.33 -1.26
C ASN A 72 -13.65 6.17 -0.87
N PHE A 73 -12.52 5.93 -1.54
CA PHE A 73 -11.27 6.66 -1.33
C PHE A 73 -11.42 8.14 -1.72
N SER A 74 -10.91 9.03 -0.87
CA SER A 74 -10.95 10.48 -1.11
C SER A 74 -9.57 11.11 -0.94
N ILE A 75 -9.02 11.04 0.27
CA ILE A 75 -7.70 11.56 0.61
C ILE A 75 -6.91 10.42 1.23
N VAL A 76 -5.76 10.10 0.65
CA VAL A 76 -4.91 8.99 1.10
C VAL A 76 -3.51 9.45 1.49
N GLY A 77 -2.94 8.79 2.48
CA GLY A 77 -1.57 9.09 2.94
C GLY A 77 -0.95 7.94 3.71
N GLY A 78 0.37 7.92 3.76
CA GLY A 78 1.12 7.03 4.62
C GLY A 78 0.90 7.38 6.10
N TYR A 79 1.11 6.42 6.99
CA TYR A 79 0.91 6.60 8.44
C TYR A 79 1.62 7.84 9.00
N ARG A 80 2.90 8.03 8.63
CA ARG A 80 3.69 9.21 9.04
C ARG A 80 3.20 10.52 8.43
N GLN A 81 2.62 10.48 7.22
CA GLN A 81 2.03 11.67 6.59
C GLN A 81 0.78 12.11 7.37
N TRP A 82 -0.05 11.16 7.79
CA TRP A 82 -1.20 11.46 8.65
C TRP A 82 -0.79 12.07 9.99
N GLN A 83 0.24 11.52 10.65
CA GLN A 83 0.77 12.08 11.90
C GLN A 83 1.23 13.53 11.73
N LYS A 84 1.94 13.84 10.64
CA LYS A 84 2.35 15.22 10.30
C LYS A 84 1.16 16.13 10.03
N ALA A 85 0.09 15.60 9.45
CA ALA A 85 -1.18 16.31 9.22
C ALA A 85 -2.06 16.40 10.49
N GLY A 86 -1.56 16.02 11.67
CA GLY A 86 -2.30 16.11 12.93
C GLY A 86 -3.39 15.05 13.10
N ARG A 87 -3.31 13.94 12.35
CA ARG A 87 -4.25 12.81 12.42
C ARG A 87 -3.52 11.51 12.72
N SER A 88 -4.19 10.59 13.39
CA SER A 88 -3.70 9.22 13.60
C SER A 88 -4.65 8.23 12.94
N VAL A 89 -4.10 7.17 12.37
CA VAL A 89 -4.90 6.02 11.92
C VAL A 89 -5.49 5.33 13.16
N ARG A 90 -6.78 4.99 13.12
CA ARG A 90 -7.47 4.32 14.23
C ARG A 90 -6.92 2.91 14.43
N LYS A 91 -6.96 2.42 15.67
CA LYS A 91 -6.51 1.08 16.00
C LYS A 91 -7.42 0.03 15.34
N GLY A 92 -6.83 -0.96 14.67
CA GLY A 92 -7.55 -2.04 13.99
C GLY A 92 -7.82 -1.77 12.50
N GLU A 93 -7.52 -0.57 12.01
CA GLU A 93 -7.64 -0.25 10.59
C GLU A 93 -6.54 -0.93 9.77
N HIS A 94 -6.90 -1.36 8.55
CA HIS A 94 -5.98 -1.98 7.61
C HIS A 94 -5.57 -0.98 6.54
N GLY A 95 -4.28 -0.93 6.22
CA GLY A 95 -3.75 -0.09 5.16
C GLY A 95 -3.93 -0.72 3.78
N PHE A 96 -3.99 0.14 2.78
CA PHE A 96 -4.07 -0.18 1.36
C PHE A 96 -2.72 0.04 0.69
N TYR A 97 -2.52 -0.61 -0.44
CA TYR A 97 -1.26 -0.59 -1.16
C TYR A 97 -1.31 0.41 -2.32
N ILE A 98 -0.17 1.06 -2.62
CA ILE A 98 0.06 1.82 -3.85
C ILE A 98 1.44 1.49 -4.44
N PHE A 99 1.62 1.70 -5.73
CA PHE A 99 2.93 1.60 -6.38
C PHE A 99 3.65 2.95 -6.34
N VAL A 100 4.89 2.91 -5.88
CA VAL A 100 5.76 4.09 -5.78
C VAL A 100 7.06 3.80 -6.51
N PRO A 101 7.53 4.70 -7.41
CA PRO A 101 8.84 4.56 -8.02
C PRO A 101 9.94 4.69 -6.97
N SER A 102 10.88 3.74 -6.96
CA SER A 102 12.12 3.84 -6.17
C SER A 102 13.20 4.48 -7.04
N LYS A 103 13.98 5.39 -6.45
CA LYS A 103 15.11 6.06 -7.14
C LYS A 103 16.47 5.44 -6.84
N THR A 104 16.58 4.38 -6.02
CA THR A 104 17.91 3.92 -5.59
C THR A 104 18.01 2.40 -5.47
N LYS A 105 19.04 1.86 -6.13
CA LYS A 105 19.67 0.55 -5.88
C LYS A 105 20.79 0.82 -4.86
N GLU A 106 20.54 0.55 -3.58
CA GLU A 106 21.62 0.50 -2.58
C GLU A 106 21.57 -0.84 -1.84
N GLU A 107 22.55 -1.67 -2.24
CA GLU A 107 23.27 -2.71 -1.50
C GLU A 107 22.45 -3.78 -0.75
N SER A 108 22.13 -4.86 -1.45
CA SER A 108 22.28 -6.19 -0.88
C SER A 108 23.62 -6.76 -1.37
N GLU A 109 24.63 -6.75 -0.51
CA GLU A 109 25.85 -7.52 -0.68
C GLU A 109 25.52 -8.98 -1.04
N ASN A 110 26.32 -9.52 -1.96
CA ASN A 110 26.41 -10.91 -2.37
C ASN A 110 25.44 -11.37 -3.47
N SER A 111 25.77 -11.06 -4.73
CA SER A 111 26.06 -12.08 -5.77
C SER A 111 26.07 -11.47 -7.18
N ALA A 112 27.23 -11.60 -7.83
CA ALA A 112 27.51 -11.65 -9.27
C ALA A 112 26.97 -10.53 -10.20
N GLU A 113 27.94 -9.80 -10.77
CA GLU A 113 27.93 -9.13 -12.08
C GLU A 113 26.58 -8.78 -12.70
N VAL A 114 26.22 -7.50 -12.68
CA VAL A 114 25.21 -6.95 -13.59
C VAL A 114 25.75 -5.69 -14.24
N SER A 115 25.88 -5.79 -15.56
CA SER A 115 26.32 -4.80 -16.53
C SER A 115 25.60 -3.46 -16.40
N ALA A 116 26.29 -2.38 -16.80
CA ALA A 116 25.92 -0.98 -16.61
C ALA A 116 24.83 -0.45 -17.56
N ASP A 117 23.75 -1.20 -17.83
CA ASP A 117 22.73 -0.80 -18.83
C ASP A 117 21.26 -0.98 -18.42
N ASP A 118 20.97 -1.25 -17.13
CA ASP A 118 19.59 -1.46 -16.65
C ASP A 118 19.10 -0.29 -15.78
N GLU A 119 18.84 0.88 -16.39
CA GLU A 119 18.00 1.95 -15.80
C GLU A 119 16.51 1.55 -15.83
N THR A 120 16.17 0.33 -15.41
CA THR A 120 14.76 -0.03 -15.27
C THR A 120 14.21 0.60 -13.98
N PRO A 121 13.17 1.47 -14.07
CA PRO A 121 12.58 2.07 -12.88
C PRO A 121 11.97 0.97 -12.02
N PHE A 122 12.55 0.75 -10.83
CA PHE A 122 12.03 -0.22 -9.87
C PHE A 122 10.86 0.40 -9.10
N PHE A 123 9.73 -0.29 -9.08
CA PHE A 123 8.56 0.11 -8.28
C PHE A 123 8.45 -0.77 -7.04
N PHE A 124 8.21 -0.16 -5.88
CA PHE A 124 7.88 -0.87 -4.66
C PHE A 124 6.45 -0.57 -4.20
N THR A 125 5.90 -1.45 -3.38
CA THR A 125 4.56 -1.30 -2.83
C THR A 125 4.61 -0.57 -1.48
N ALA A 126 4.06 0.64 -1.42
CA ALA A 126 3.89 1.40 -0.19
C ALA A 126 2.50 1.17 0.43
N VAL A 127 2.36 1.44 1.73
CA VAL A 127 1.08 1.33 2.47
C VAL A 127 0.54 2.72 2.76
N VAL A 128 -0.74 2.94 2.43
CA VAL A 128 -1.50 4.17 2.63
C VAL A 128 -2.82 3.89 3.34
N PHE A 129 -3.42 4.93 3.92
CA PHE A 129 -4.70 4.90 4.61
C PHE A 129 -5.57 6.04 4.09
N ASP A 130 -6.87 5.79 3.99
CA ASP A 130 -7.85 6.83 3.66
C ASP A 130 -8.17 7.70 4.88
N ILE A 131 -8.55 8.95 4.65
CA ILE A 131 -8.93 9.90 5.71
C ILE A 131 -10.04 9.35 6.62
N SER A 132 -10.98 8.58 6.08
CA SER A 132 -12.08 7.95 6.84
C SER A 132 -11.58 6.99 7.93
N GLN A 133 -10.35 6.47 7.81
CA GLN A 133 -9.67 5.58 8.76
C GLN A 133 -8.90 6.32 9.85
N THR A 134 -8.91 7.65 9.83
CA THR A 134 -8.09 8.48 10.71
C THR A 134 -8.93 9.37 11.62
N GLU A 135 -8.39 9.67 12.79
CA GLU A 135 -8.96 10.58 13.78
C GLU A 135 -7.99 11.73 14.09
N ALA A 136 -8.50 12.86 14.56
CA ALA A 136 -7.65 13.98 14.94
C ALA A 136 -6.84 13.63 16.20
N ILE A 137 -5.55 13.99 16.20
CA ILE A 137 -4.72 13.85 17.39
C ILE A 137 -5.09 15.00 18.34
N THR A 138 -5.94 14.72 19.33
CA THR A 138 -6.04 15.58 20.51
C THR A 138 -4.72 15.48 21.25
N LYS A 139 -3.87 16.51 21.15
CA LYS A 139 -2.84 16.72 22.17
C LYS A 139 -3.60 16.95 23.47
N SER A 140 -3.75 15.91 24.30
CA SER A 140 -4.07 16.15 25.71
C SER A 140 -2.88 16.93 26.26
N GLU A 141 -3.10 18.19 26.62
CA GLU A 141 -2.19 18.93 27.47
C GLU A 141 -1.96 18.08 28.72
N ALA A 142 -0.79 17.45 28.80
CA ALA A 142 -0.32 16.83 30.02
C ALA A 142 0.06 17.98 30.95
N ALA A 143 -0.64 18.01 32.07
CA ALA A 143 -0.46 18.89 33.23
C ALA A 143 0.95 18.82 33.83
#